data_AF-A0A7H0LQV3-F1
#
_entry.id   AF-A0A7H0LQV3-F1
#
_cell.length_a   1.000
_cell.length_b   1.000
_cell.length_c   1.000
_cell.angle_alpha   90.00
_cell.angle_beta   90.00
_cell.angle_gamma   90.00
#
_symmetry.space_group_name_H-M   'P 1'
#
loop_
_entity.id
_entity.type
_entity.pdbx_description
1 polymer ?
#
loop_
_entity_poly.entity_id
_entity_poly.type
_entity_poly.pdbx_seq_one_letter_code
_entity_poly.pdbx_strand_id
1 'polypeptide(L)' 'MSIGAAVLTVGAGLAAWLARRQIAAWVAPGSAEHDAPDLALDQPRPAAGDRAPVDFRPDIGAPMSPAEREALRPAPGPAG' A
#
# COMPACT_ATOMS: atom_id res chain seq x y z
N MET A 1 -18.76 40.06 -29.79
CA MET A 1 -18.21 38.77 -29.32
C MET A 1 -18.99 37.65 -29.99
N SER A 2 -18.33 36.77 -30.74
CA SER A 2 -19.04 35.66 -31.42
C SER A 2 -19.34 34.54 -30.42
N ILE A 3 -20.46 33.84 -30.62
CA ILE A 3 -20.87 32.68 -29.80
C ILE A 3 -19.77 31.62 -29.77
N GLY A 4 -19.02 31.45 -30.87
CA GLY A 4 -17.88 30.53 -30.94
C GLY A 4 -16.75 30.88 -29.98
N ALA A 5 -16.45 32.18 -29.79
CA ALA A 5 -15.43 32.60 -28.84
C ALA A 5 -15.85 32.33 -27.38
N ALA A 6 -17.14 32.48 -27.06
CA ALA A 6 -17.68 32.21 -25.73
C ALA A 6 -17.70 30.71 -25.40
N VAL A 7 -18.00 29.85 -26.36
CA VAL A 7 -17.97 28.39 -26.16
C VAL A 7 -16.53 27.89 -25.96
N LEU A 8 -15.57 28.43 -26.71
CA LEU A 8 -14.16 28.05 -26.57
C LEU A 8 -13.57 28.47 -25.22
N THR A 9 -13.90 29.67 -24.71
CA THR A 9 -13.40 30.13 -23.42
C THR A 9 -13.98 29.33 -22.25
N VAL A 10 -15.28 29.01 -22.30
CA VAL A 10 -15.94 28.18 -21.27
C VAL A 10 -15.40 26.74 -21.32
N GLY A 11 -15.26 26.16 -22.51
CA GLY A 11 -14.71 24.81 -22.69
C GLY A 11 -13.26 24.70 -22.21
N ALA A 12 -12.42 25.68 -22.55
CA ALA A 12 -11.04 25.73 -22.08
C ALA A 12 -10.93 25.89 -20.57
N GLY A 13 -11.79 26.72 -19.96
CA GLY A 13 -11.84 26.90 -18.51
C GLY A 13 -12.21 25.61 -17.76
N LEU A 14 -13.22 24.88 -18.26
CA LEU A 14 -13.65 23.62 -17.67
C LEU A 14 -12.58 22.52 -17.83
N ALA A 15 -11.96 22.42 -19.01
CA ALA A 15 -10.88 21.47 -19.26
C ALA A 15 -9.66 21.74 -18.36
N ALA A 16 -9.28 23.02 -18.21
CA ALA A 16 -8.18 23.41 -17.34
C ALA A 16 -8.48 23.11 -15.86
N TRP A 17 -9.72 23.32 -15.40
CA TRP A 17 -10.12 23.00 -14.03
C TRP A 17 -10.07 21.50 -13.75
N LEU A 18 -10.58 20.67 -14.66
CA LEU A 18 -10.53 19.21 -14.54
C LEU A 18 -9.09 18.68 -14.53
N ALA A 19 -8.24 19.19 -15.44
CA ALA A 19 -6.83 18.79 -15.52
C ALA A 19 -6.07 19.15 -14.23
N ARG A 20 -6.29 20.35 -13.69
CA ARG A 20 -5.69 20.77 -12.40
C ARG A 20 -6.08 19.84 -11.25
N ARG A 21 -7.34 19.40 -11.22
CA ARG A 21 -7.85 18.50 -10.18
C ARG A 21 -7.23 17.10 -10.26
N GLN A 22 -7.02 16.59 -11.47
CA GLN A 22 -6.37 15.30 -11.67
C GLN A 22 -4.88 15.34 -11.31
N ILE A 23 -4.16 16.38 -11.74
CA ILE A 23 -2.74 16.58 -11.39
C ILE A 23 -2.58 16.71 -9.87
N ALA A 24 -3.45 17.48 -9.21
CA ALA A 24 -3.44 17.60 -7.76
C ALA A 24 -3.69 16.26 -7.05
N ALA A 25 -4.55 15.41 -7.58
CA ALA A 25 -4.78 14.07 -7.02
C ALA A 25 -3.59 13.13 -7.20
N TRP A 26 -2.83 13.27 -8.29
CA TRP A 26 -1.64 12.44 -8.57
C TRP A 26 -0.41 12.88 -7.79
N VAL A 27 -0.30 14.18 -7.50
CA VAL A 27 0.83 14.78 -6.78
C VAL A 27 0.55 14.91 -5.29
N ALA A 28 -0.71 14.75 -4.86
CA ALA A 28 -1.05 14.65 -3.45
C ALA A 28 -0.19 13.55 -2.82
N PRO A 29 0.57 13.84 -1.75
CA PRO A 29 1.25 12.81 -0.99
C PRO A 29 0.18 11.95 -0.31
N GLY A 30 -0.31 10.95 -1.03
CA GLY A 30 -0.94 9.80 -0.42
C GLY A 30 0.19 8.94 0.12
N SER A 31 0.10 8.56 1.39
CA SER A 31 0.81 7.36 1.83
C SER A 31 0.35 6.26 0.87
N ALA A 32 1.25 5.72 0.06
CA ALA A 32 0.98 4.50 -0.71
C ALA A 32 0.71 3.29 0.23
N GLU A 33 0.76 3.54 1.54
CA GLU A 33 0.35 2.67 2.62
C GLU A 33 -1.16 2.50 2.56
N HIS A 34 -1.58 1.25 2.46
CA HIS A 34 -2.96 0.88 2.69
C HIS A 34 -3.31 1.16 4.15
N ASP A 35 -4.52 1.66 4.36
CA ASP A 35 -5.07 1.72 5.71
C ASP A 35 -5.05 0.32 6.32
N ALA A 36 -4.41 0.18 7.47
CA ALA A 36 -4.26 -1.07 8.22
C ALA A 36 -5.04 -0.94 9.54
N PRO A 37 -6.39 -0.90 9.49
CA PRO A 37 -7.22 -0.62 10.64
C PRO A 37 -7.13 -1.70 11.73
N ASP A 38 -6.68 -2.90 11.37
CA ASP A 38 -6.39 -4.03 12.25
C ASP A 38 -5.06 -3.87 13.00
N LEU A 39 -4.14 -3.05 12.49
CA LEU A 39 -2.85 -2.72 13.11
C LEU A 39 -2.85 -1.36 13.83
N ALA A 40 -4.01 -0.69 13.90
CA ALA A 40 -4.14 0.58 14.60
C ALA A 40 -3.80 0.43 16.09
N LEU A 41 -3.12 1.43 16.66
CA LEU A 41 -2.54 1.36 18.02
C LEU A 41 -3.57 1.23 19.13
N ASP A 42 -4.82 1.64 18.86
CA ASP A 42 -5.96 1.56 19.76
C ASP A 42 -6.67 0.18 19.72
N GLN A 43 -6.27 -0.71 18.81
CA GLN A 43 -6.82 -2.06 18.77
C GLN A 43 -6.34 -2.90 19.95
N PRO A 44 -7.22 -3.72 20.55
CA PRO A 44 -6.82 -4.66 21.58
C PRO A 44 -5.82 -5.66 21.00
N ARG A 45 -4.63 -5.74 21.62
CA ARG A 45 -3.62 -6.72 21.23
C ARG A 45 -4.09 -8.13 21.62
N PRO A 46 -3.93 -9.14 20.75
CA PRO A 46 -4.19 -10.53 21.11
C PRO A 46 -3.39 -10.94 22.35
N ALA A 47 -4.06 -11.53 23.33
CA ALA A 47 -3.43 -12.11 24.51
C ALA A 47 -2.73 -13.43 24.15
N ALA A 48 -1.91 -13.95 25.07
CA ALA A 48 -1.21 -15.22 24.85
C ALA A 48 -2.15 -16.42 24.59
N GLY A 49 -3.39 -16.34 25.09
CA GLY A 49 -4.46 -17.32 24.87
C GLY A 49 -5.14 -17.22 23.50
N ASP A 50 -5.04 -16.08 22.82
CA ASP A 50 -5.66 -15.83 21.51
C ASP A 50 -4.81 -16.35 20.34
N ARG A 51 -3.74 -17.09 20.64
CA ARG A 51 -2.97 -17.81 19.62
C ARG A 51 -3.90 -18.79 18.89
N ALA A 52 -3.59 -19.03 17.62
CA ALA A 52 -4.24 -20.05 16.81
C ALA A 52 -4.38 -21.38 17.58
N PRO A 53 -5.46 -22.16 17.37
CA PRO A 53 -5.62 -23.47 17.99
C PRO A 53 -4.41 -24.36 17.69
N VAL A 54 -4.10 -25.31 18.58
CA VAL A 54 -2.85 -26.08 18.55
C VAL A 54 -2.58 -26.73 17.19
N ASP A 55 -3.62 -27.25 16.54
CA ASP A 55 -3.52 -27.93 15.24
C ASP A 55 -3.25 -26.98 14.06
N PHE A 56 -3.50 -25.68 14.24
CA PHE A 56 -3.24 -24.63 13.25
C PHE A 56 -1.95 -23.86 13.55
N ARG A 57 -1.22 -24.24 14.60
CA ARG A 57 0.08 -23.62 14.88
C ARG A 57 1.12 -24.20 13.92
N PRO A 58 2.02 -23.38 13.38
CA PRO A 58 3.19 -23.89 12.67
C PRO A 58 3.98 -24.83 13.59
N ASP A 59 4.38 -25.98 13.06
CA ASP A 59 5.30 -26.88 13.76
C ASP A 59 6.70 -26.27 13.77
N ILE A 60 7.08 -25.72 14.92
CA ILE A 60 8.40 -25.13 15.17
C ILE A 60 9.52 -26.18 15.28
N GLY A 61 9.17 -27.46 15.43
CA GLY A 61 10.12 -28.58 15.44
C GLY A 61 10.33 -29.23 14.09
N ALA A 62 9.58 -28.82 13.06
CA ALA A 62 9.68 -29.40 11.72
C ALA A 62 11.12 -29.26 11.18
N PRO A 63 11.77 -30.37 10.82
CA PRO A 63 13.13 -30.32 10.32
C PRO A 63 13.16 -29.62 8.95
N MET A 64 14.11 -28.69 8.80
CA MET A 64 14.42 -28.05 7.52
C MET A 64 15.74 -28.60 6.99
N SER A 65 15.76 -29.02 5.72
CA SER A 65 16.98 -29.48 5.06
C SER A 65 17.99 -28.33 4.88
N PRO A 66 19.29 -28.64 4.72
CA PRO A 66 20.28 -27.63 4.41
C PRO A 66 19.99 -26.85 3.12
N ALA A 67 19.42 -27.51 2.11
CA ALA A 67 19.08 -26.89 0.82
C ALA A 67 17.92 -25.89 0.94
N GLU A 68 16.87 -26.22 1.70
CA GLU A 68 15.76 -25.29 1.96
C GLU A 68 16.23 -24.07 2.74
N ARG A 69 17.11 -24.28 3.72
CA ARG A 69 17.71 -23.19 4.50
C ARG A 69 18.55 -22.26 3.63
N GLU A 70 19.32 -22.84 2.70
CA GLU A 70 20.12 -22.11 1.73
C GLU A 70 19.24 -21.27 0.79
N ALA A 71 18.14 -21.85 0.29
CA ALA A 71 17.21 -21.17 -0.62
C ALA A 71 16.51 -19.97 0.03
N LEU A 72 16.34 -19.98 1.35
CA LEU A 72 15.76 -18.88 2.11
C LEU A 72 16.79 -17.83 2.56
N ARG A 73 18.07 -17.98 2.18
CA ARG A 73 19.10 -16.99 2.54
C ARG A 73 18.78 -15.64 1.87
N PRO A 74 18.76 -14.53 2.63
CA PRO A 74 18.64 -13.20 2.04
C PRO A 74 19.76 -12.93 1.04
N ALA A 75 19.46 -12.16 0.00
CA ALA A 75 20.50 -11.70 -0.92
C ALA A 75 21.62 -10.98 -0.14
N PRO A 76 22.89 -11.19 -0.51
CA PRO A 76 23.99 -10.45 0.10
C PRO A 76 23.74 -8.95 -0.04
N GLY A 77 23.92 -8.21 1.05
CA GLY A 77 23.78 -6.76 1.07
C GLY A 77 24.85 -6.06 0.22
N PRO A 78 24.70 -4.74 -0.02
CA PRO A 78 25.70 -3.98 -0.76
C PRO A 78 27.06 -4.11 -0.08
N ALA A 79 28.11 -4.33 -0.88
CA ALA A 79 29.48 -4.23 -0.41
C ALA A 79 29.70 -2.80 0.08
N GLY A 80 29.92 -2.64 1.39
CA GLY A 80 30.30 -1.37 2.00
C GLY A 80 31.67 -0.90 1.56
#